data_AF-A0A0E3SAS5-F1
#
_entry.id   AF-A0A0E3SAS5-F1
#
_cell.length_a   1.000
_cell.length_b   1.000
_cell.length_c   1.000
_cell.angle_alpha   90.00
_cell.angle_beta   90.00
_cell.angle_gamma   90.00
#
_symmetry.space_group_name_H-M   'P 1'
#
loop_
_entity.id
_entity.type
_entity.pdbx_description
1 polymer ?
#
loop_
_entity_poly.entity_id
_entity_poly.type
_entity_poly.pdbx_seq_one_letter_code
_entity_poly.pdbx_strand_id
1 'polypeptide(L)'
;MSFKGALMDHGSEFGAHRINKDGSWDSEFKRRIEELGIKPILVRVRHPQTNGKIEKWFDTYQRFRGEFESFEEFVQWYNKRPHGTLKLEQLESPQDASGIDYR
;
A
#
# COMPACT_ATOMS: atom_id res chain seq x y z
N MET A 1 -10.48 -12.73 -6.93
CA MET A 1 -9.89 -11.83 -5.91
C MET A 1 -10.85 -10.66 -5.72
N SER A 2 -11.46 -10.47 -4.53
CA SER A 2 -12.30 -9.30 -4.25
C SER A 2 -11.54 -8.40 -3.28
N PHE A 3 -11.17 -7.21 -3.75
CA PHE A 3 -10.51 -6.21 -2.92
C PHE A 3 -11.54 -5.61 -1.94
N LYS A 4 -11.37 -5.88 -0.64
CA LYS A 4 -12.35 -5.48 0.39
C LYS A 4 -12.36 -3.97 0.69
N GLY A 5 -11.28 -3.26 0.38
CA GLY A 5 -11.18 -1.82 0.60
C GLY A 5 -9.75 -1.33 0.44
N ALA A 6 -9.61 -0.02 0.23
CA ALA A 6 -8.32 0.64 0.05
C ALA A 6 -8.17 1.76 1.09
N LEU A 7 -7.08 1.71 1.85
CA LEU A 7 -6.71 2.74 2.83
C LEU A 7 -5.96 3.85 2.11
N MET A 8 -6.43 5.09 2.25
CA MET A 8 -5.90 6.24 1.53
C MET A 8 -5.57 7.37 2.50
N ASP A 9 -4.50 8.10 2.22
CA ASP A 9 -4.20 9.33 2.93
C ASP A 9 -4.92 10.52 2.27
N HIS A 10 -4.72 11.71 2.84
CA HIS A 10 -5.27 12.96 2.32
C HIS A 10 -4.42 13.58 1.21
N GLY A 11 -3.59 12.78 0.53
CA GLY A 11 -2.72 13.23 -0.55
C GLY A 11 -3.48 13.96 -1.66
N SER A 12 -2.84 14.95 -2.27
CA SER A 12 -3.42 15.71 -3.36
C SER A 12 -3.77 14.83 -4.56
N GLU A 13 -2.96 13.81 -4.80
CA GLU A 13 -3.09 12.80 -5.87
C GLU A 13 -4.39 12.00 -5.78
N PHE A 14 -4.96 11.81 -4.58
CA PHE A 14 -6.23 11.10 -4.37
C PHE A 14 -7.45 12.02 -4.38
N GLY A 15 -7.24 13.34 -4.53
CA GLY A 15 -8.30 14.35 -4.45
C GLY A 15 -8.88 14.56 -3.05
N ALA A 16 -8.33 13.87 -2.04
CA ALA A 16 -8.80 13.89 -0.64
C ALA A 16 -8.40 15.16 0.13
N HIS A 17 -7.74 16.12 -0.53
CA HIS A 17 -7.50 17.47 -0.03
C HIS A 17 -8.73 18.39 -0.20
N ARG A 18 -9.66 18.03 -1.10
CA ARG A 18 -10.93 18.76 -1.35
C ARG A 18 -12.07 18.11 -0.59
N ILE A 19 -11.86 17.90 0.70
CA ILE A 19 -12.92 17.39 1.57
C ILE A 19 -13.87 18.54 1.90
N ASN A 20 -15.14 18.32 1.61
CA ASN A 20 -16.24 19.17 2.01
C ASN A 20 -16.34 19.22 3.53
N LYS A 21 -17.02 20.24 4.08
CA LYS A 21 -17.18 20.41 5.54
C LYS A 21 -17.84 19.21 6.24
N ASP A 22 -18.57 18.38 5.49
CA ASP A 22 -19.24 17.16 5.95
C ASP A 22 -18.36 15.91 5.89
N GLY A 23 -17.09 16.02 5.47
CA GLY A 23 -16.17 14.89 5.32
C GLY A 23 -16.28 14.16 3.98
N SER A 24 -17.20 14.57 3.09
CA SER A 24 -17.31 14.01 1.75
C SER A 24 -16.25 14.57 0.80
N TRP A 25 -15.79 13.75 -0.14
CA TRP A 25 -14.99 14.20 -1.28
C TRP A 25 -15.40 13.41 -2.51
N ASP A 26 -15.29 14.02 -3.68
CA ASP A 26 -15.46 13.37 -4.97
C ASP A 26 -14.20 13.63 -5.80
N SER A 27 -13.56 12.56 -6.25
CA SER A 27 -12.38 12.60 -7.10
C SER A 27 -12.50 11.53 -8.17
N GLU A 28 -11.87 11.77 -9.32
CA GLU A 28 -11.85 10.78 -10.41
C GLU A 28 -11.31 9.42 -9.92
N PHE A 29 -10.30 9.47 -9.06
CA PHE A 29 -9.75 8.29 -8.40
C PHE A 29 -10.78 7.56 -7.52
N LYS A 30 -11.54 8.29 -6.70
CA LYS A 30 -12.61 7.72 -5.86
C LYS A 30 -13.68 7.04 -6.70
N ARG A 31 -14.13 7.67 -7.79
CA ARG A 31 -15.12 7.05 -8.69
C ARG A 31 -14.58 5.77 -9.31
N ARG A 32 -13.32 5.78 -9.73
CA ARG A 32 -12.69 4.63 -10.38
C ARG A 32 -12.57 3.40 -9.48
N ILE A 33 -12.21 3.58 -8.20
CA ILE A 33 -12.13 2.46 -7.25
C ILE A 33 -13.51 1.95 -6.83
N GLU A 34 -14.51 2.84 -6.73
CA GLU A 34 -15.90 2.46 -6.42
C GLU A 34 -16.51 1.65 -7.57
N GLU A 35 -16.22 2.00 -8.83
CA GLU A 35 -16.56 1.19 -10.02
C GLU A 35 -15.96 -0.22 -9.97
N LEU A 36 -14.76 -0.36 -9.41
CA LEU A 36 -14.09 -1.64 -9.23
C LEU A 36 -14.60 -2.41 -7.99
N GLY A 37 -15.63 -1.89 -7.30
CA GLY A 37 -16.18 -2.48 -6.08
C GLY A 37 -15.28 -2.33 -4.85
N ILE A 38 -14.29 -1.44 -4.91
CA ILE A 38 -13.32 -1.21 -3.84
C ILE A 38 -13.84 -0.06 -2.97
N LYS A 39 -14.02 -0.31 -1.68
CA LYS A 39 -14.43 0.71 -0.72
C LYS A 39 -13.25 1.63 -0.34
N PRO A 40 -13.25 2.93 -0.66
CA PRO A 40 -12.25 3.86 -0.13
C PRO A 40 -12.43 4.05 1.37
N ILE A 41 -11.32 4.02 2.10
CA ILE A 41 -11.26 4.34 3.52
C ILE A 41 -10.20 5.42 3.70
N LEU A 42 -10.64 6.66 3.93
CA LEU A 42 -9.73 7.74 4.30
C LEU A 42 -9.21 7.50 5.72
N VAL A 43 -7.90 7.43 5.81
CA VAL A 43 -7.18 7.29 7.05
C VAL A 43 -7.02 8.67 7.66
N ARG A 44 -7.27 8.80 8.97
CA ARG A 44 -7.11 10.10 9.66
C ARG A 44 -5.68 10.62 9.49
N VAL A 45 -5.57 11.93 9.29
CA VAL A 45 -4.29 12.66 9.33
C VAL A 45 -3.54 12.27 10.61
N ARG A 46 -2.30 11.78 10.48
CA ARG A 46 -1.46 11.19 11.55
C ARG A 46 -1.91 9.78 11.98
N HIS A 47 -1.86 8.81 11.07
CA HIS A 47 -1.87 7.38 11.41
C HIS A 47 -0.47 6.78 11.27
N PRO A 48 0.37 6.86 12.32
CA PRO A 48 1.75 6.39 12.29
C PRO A 48 1.88 4.90 11.97
N GLN A 49 0.85 4.07 12.22
CA GLN A 49 0.88 2.65 11.89
C GLN A 49 0.79 2.36 10.38
N THR A 50 -0.05 3.12 9.65
CA THR A 50 -0.21 2.95 8.20
C THR A 50 0.93 3.63 7.46
N ASN A 51 1.28 4.85 7.89
CA ASN A 51 2.37 5.61 7.28
C ASN A 51 3.74 4.96 7.55
N GLY A 52 3.93 4.35 8.72
CA GLY A 52 5.18 3.66 9.04
C GLY A 52 5.46 2.45 8.14
N LYS A 53 4.44 1.79 7.57
CA LYS A 53 4.65 0.69 6.62
C LYS A 53 5.12 1.20 5.26
N ILE A 54 4.49 2.27 4.75
CA ILE A 54 4.87 2.83 3.46
C ILE A 54 6.24 3.53 3.55
N GLU A 55 6.51 4.24 4.64
CA GLU A 55 7.83 4.82 4.92
C GLU A 55 8.92 3.75 4.97
N LYS A 56 8.66 2.60 5.62
CA LYS A 56 9.60 1.47 5.66
C LYS A 56 9.78 0.80 4.29
N TRP A 57 8.73 0.72 3.48
CA TRP A 57 8.83 0.26 2.10
C TRP A 57 9.74 1.17 1.28
N PHE A 58 9.53 2.49 1.34
CA PHE A 58 10.36 3.47 0.64
C PHE A 58 11.81 3.48 1.13
N ASP A 59 12.05 3.39 2.44
CA ASP A 59 13.40 3.24 2.99
C ASP A 59 14.09 1.97 2.46
N THR A 60 13.37 0.85 2.39
CA THR A 60 13.90 -0.40 1.81
C THR A 60 14.20 -0.23 0.32
N TYR A 61 13.30 0.41 -0.43
CA TYR A 61 13.50 0.71 -1.84
C TYR A 61 14.76 1.55 -2.05
N GLN A 62 14.91 2.66 -1.32
CA GLN A 62 16.07 3.54 -1.48
C GLN A 62 17.40 2.85 -1.14
N ARG A 63 17.41 1.94 -0.17
CA ARG A 63 18.63 1.19 0.21
C ARG A 63 19.04 0.15 -0.82
N PHE A 64 18.08 -0.62 -1.32
CA PHE A 64 18.37 -1.81 -2.12
C PHE A 64 18.14 -1.61 -3.62
N ARG A 65 17.53 -0.49 -4.06
CA ARG A 65 17.23 -0.27 -5.48
C ARG A 65 18.47 -0.39 -6.35
N GLY A 66 19.63 0.07 -5.90
CA GLY A 66 20.88 -0.01 -6.67
C GLY A 66 21.40 -1.44 -6.93
N GLU A 67 20.87 -2.44 -6.22
CA GLU A 67 21.29 -3.85 -6.36
C GLU A 67 20.52 -4.61 -7.46
N PHE A 68 19.50 -4.00 -8.06
CA PHE A 68 18.66 -4.64 -9.08
C PHE A 68 18.75 -3.91 -10.42
N GLU A 69 18.56 -4.62 -11.52
CA GLU A 69 18.57 -4.01 -12.86
C GLU A 69 17.23 -3.31 -13.14
N SER A 70 16.12 -3.87 -12.66
CA SER A 70 14.76 -3.37 -12.91
C SER A 70 13.93 -3.18 -11.64
N PHE A 71 12.82 -2.43 -11.77
CA PHE A 71 11.86 -2.29 -10.69
C PHE A 71 11.14 -3.61 -10.41
N GLU A 72 10.81 -4.37 -11.46
CA GLU A 72 10.17 -5.67 -11.39
C GLU A 72 11.00 -6.66 -10.59
N GLU A 73 12.32 -6.70 -10.83
CA GLU A 73 13.25 -7.55 -10.09
C GLU A 73 13.30 -7.17 -8.61
N PHE A 74 13.37 -5.87 -8.30
CA PHE A 74 13.27 -5.38 -6.93
C PHE A 74 11.96 -5.82 -6.27
N VAL A 75 10.81 -5.68 -6.94
CA VAL A 75 9.50 -6.05 -6.41
C VAL A 75 9.42 -7.55 -6.14
N GLN A 76 9.93 -8.39 -7.05
CA GLN A 76 9.99 -9.83 -6.86
C GLN A 76 10.85 -10.21 -5.66
N TRP A 77 12.03 -9.61 -5.52
CA TRP A 77 12.91 -9.83 -4.37
C TRP A 77 12.24 -9.35 -3.06
N TYR A 78 11.68 -8.15 -3.07
CA TYR A 78 11.03 -7.55 -1.90
C TYR A 78 9.89 -8.45 -1.40
N ASN A 79 9.07 -8.96 -2.32
CA ASN A 79 7.94 -9.83 -2.01
C ASN A 79 8.33 -11.24 -1.54
N LYS A 80 9.54 -11.72 -1.88
CA LYS A 80 10.09 -13.01 -1.42
C LYS A 80 10.89 -12.89 -0.13
N ARG A 81 11.32 -11.68 0.24
CA ARG A 81 12.13 -11.44 1.44
C ARG A 81 11.29 -11.64 2.71
N PRO A 82 11.80 -12.37 3.72
CA PRO A 82 11.14 -12.44 5.02
C PRO A 82 11.03 -11.05 5.64
N HIS A 83 9.81 -10.66 6.02
CA HIS A 83 9.53 -9.35 6.59
C HIS A 83 9.32 -9.48 8.10
N GLY A 84 10.30 -9.07 8.89
CA GLY A 84 10.33 -9.25 10.36
C GLY A 84 9.20 -8.57 11.17
N THR A 85 8.23 -7.91 10.54
CA THR A 85 7.03 -7.37 11.21
C THR A 85 5.84 -8.35 11.17
N LEU A 86 5.87 -9.38 10.32
CA LEU A 86 4.91 -10.49 10.29
C LEU A 86 5.58 -11.68 10.99
N LYS A 87 5.31 -11.84 12.30
CA LYS A 87 5.73 -12.96 13.15
C LYS A 87 7.19 -13.42 12.95
N LEU A 88 8.10 -12.90 13.78
CA LEU A 88 9.48 -13.38 13.90
C LEU A 88 9.61 -14.90 14.16
N GLU A 89 8.53 -15.59 14.50
CA GLU A 89 8.48 -17.04 14.69
C GLU A 89 8.18 -17.85 13.41
N GLN A 90 7.78 -17.22 12.29
CA GLN A 90 7.34 -17.96 11.08
C GLN A 90 8.03 -17.60 9.75
N LEU A 91 8.97 -16.64 9.68
CA LEU A 91 9.71 -16.31 8.43
C LEU A 91 8.80 -16.12 7.19
N GLU A 92 7.56 -15.64 7.36
CA GLU A 92 6.63 -15.50 6.25
C GLU A 92 7.03 -14.32 5.35
N SER A 93 7.11 -14.57 4.04
CA SER A 93 7.24 -13.51 3.04
C SER A 93 5.87 -12.86 2.78
N PRO A 94 5.83 -11.63 2.22
CA PRO A 94 4.59 -11.04 1.73
C PRO A 94 3.78 -11.95 0.78
N GLN A 95 4.46 -12.77 -0.02
CA GLN A 95 3.80 -13.76 -0.89
C GLN A 95 3.09 -14.82 -0.08
N ASP A 96 3.76 -15.38 0.93
CA ASP A 96 3.19 -16.42 1.79
C ASP A 96 1.96 -15.91 2.57
N ALA A 97 2.03 -14.66 3.04
CA ALA A 97 0.94 -14.03 3.80
C ALA A 97 -0.27 -13.65 2.92
N SER A 98 -0.06 -13.39 1.63
CA SER A 98 -1.12 -12.96 0.69
C SER A 98 -1.70 -14.10 -0.14
N GLY A 99 -0.97 -15.22 -0.30
CA GLY A 99 -1.36 -16.34 -1.15
C GLY A 99 -1.36 -16.01 -2.65
N ILE A 100 -0.65 -14.94 -3.05
CA ILE A 100 -0.61 -14.46 -4.44
C ILE A 100 0.69 -14.94 -5.10
N ASP A 101 0.57 -15.74 -6.16
CA ASP A 101 1.68 -16.09 -7.05
C ASP A 101 1.85 -14.99 -8.11
N TYR A 102 2.95 -14.23 -8.01
CA TYR A 102 3.33 -13.22 -9.00
C TYR A 102 4.06 -13.91 -10.15
N ARG A 103 3.32 -14.62 -11.00
CA ARG A 103 3.77 -15.11 -12.31
C ARG A 103 3.29 -14.20 -13.43
#